data_AF-A0A318PQI4-F1
#
_entry.id   AF-A0A318PQI4-F1
#
_cell.length_a   1.000
_cell.length_b   1.000
_cell.length_c   1.000
_cell.angle_alpha   90.00
_cell.angle_beta   90.00
_cell.angle_gamma   90.00
#
_symmetry.space_group_name_H-M   'P 1'
#
loop_
_entity.id
_entity.type
_entity.pdbx_description
1 polymer ?
#
loop_
_entity_poly.entity_id
_entity_poly.type
_entity_poly.pdbx_seq_one_letter_code
_entity_poly.pdbx_strand_id
1 'polypeptide(L)'
;MSRVQPIKFKRITAATIKAGWKKKARALTQSQRQQALDMIRSGATIGSVREALEVDQDTVLGIIELCTVKTVITSLKEVAP
;
A
#
# COMPACT_ATOMS: atom_id res chain seq x y z
N MET A 1 -5.44 45.25 13.45
CA MET A 1 -5.99 44.54 12.27
C MET A 1 -5.22 43.23 12.07
N SER A 2 -5.73 42.12 12.59
CA SER A 2 -5.05 40.82 12.44
C SER A 2 -5.34 40.25 11.06
N ARG A 3 -4.29 40.09 10.24
CA ARG A 3 -4.37 39.42 8.93
C ARG A 3 -4.63 37.94 9.15
N VAL A 4 -5.87 37.50 9.00
CA VAL A 4 -6.23 36.08 8.92
C VAL A 4 -5.64 35.53 7.63
N GLN A 5 -4.50 34.84 7.73
CA GLN A 5 -3.94 34.16 6.56
C GLN A 5 -4.90 33.02 6.15
N PRO A 6 -5.25 32.90 4.86
CA PRO A 6 -6.12 31.82 4.42
C PRO A 6 -5.40 30.49 4.59
N ILE A 7 -5.92 29.62 5.46
CA ILE A 7 -5.45 28.24 5.62
C ILE A 7 -5.76 27.53 4.30
N LYS A 8 -4.75 27.35 3.45
CA LYS A 8 -4.87 26.59 2.21
C LYS A 8 -5.07 25.12 2.56
N PHE A 9 -6.33 24.67 2.58
CA PHE A 9 -6.65 23.25 2.66
C PHE A 9 -6.06 22.53 1.45
N LYS A 10 -4.95 21.81 1.64
CA LYS A 10 -4.43 20.90 0.61
C LYS A 10 -5.46 19.77 0.45
N ARG A 11 -6.15 19.73 -0.69
CA ARG A 11 -7.01 18.60 -1.05
C ARG A 11 -6.17 17.32 -1.01
N ILE A 12 -6.53 16.40 -0.11
CA ILE A 12 -5.93 15.08 -0.08
C ILE A 12 -6.46 14.33 -1.30
N THR A 13 -5.54 13.90 -2.18
CA THR A 13 -5.90 13.14 -3.39
C THR A 13 -5.81 11.64 -3.11
N ALA A 14 -6.50 10.83 -3.92
CA ALA A 14 -6.35 9.38 -3.88
C ALA A 14 -4.89 8.93 -4.07
N ALA A 15 -4.12 9.64 -4.92
CA ALA A 15 -2.70 9.38 -5.11
C ALA A 15 -1.89 9.62 -3.82
N THR A 16 -2.20 10.68 -3.07
CA THR A 16 -1.58 10.98 -1.78
C THR A 16 -1.90 9.90 -0.75
N ILE A 17 -3.14 9.41 -0.71
CA ILE A 17 -3.56 8.32 0.19
C ILE A 17 -2.81 7.04 -0.15
N LYS A 18 -2.81 6.63 -1.42
CA LYS A 18 -2.10 5.43 -1.89
C LYS A 18 -0.59 5.51 -1.66
N ALA A 19 0.01 6.69 -1.77
CA ALA A 19 1.42 6.90 -1.41
C ALA A 19 1.67 6.66 0.09
N GLY A 20 0.75 7.09 0.96
CA GLY A 20 0.77 6.80 2.40
C GLY A 20 0.73 5.30 2.68
N TRP A 21 -0.18 4.56 2.05
CA TRP A 21 -0.28 3.10 2.16
C TRP A 21 1.02 2.40 1.75
N LYS A 22 1.57 2.76 0.57
CA LYS A 22 2.84 2.20 0.08
C LYS A 22 4.01 2.51 1.01
N LYS A 23 4.02 3.68 1.65
CA LYS A 23 5.04 4.05 2.65
C LYS A 23 4.99 3.11 3.86
N LYS A 24 3.79 2.86 4.41
CA LYS A 24 3.61 1.93 5.53
C LYS A 24 4.05 0.51 5.16
N ALA A 25 3.62 0.00 4.01
CA ALA A 25 4.01 -1.33 3.53
C ALA A 25 5.52 -1.50 3.29
N ARG A 26 6.23 -0.42 2.89
CA ARG A 26 7.70 -0.43 2.75
C ARG A 26 8.45 -0.51 4.09
N ALA A 27 7.81 -0.12 5.20
CA ALA A 27 8.41 -0.21 6.52
C ALA A 27 8.49 -1.65 7.06
N LEU A 28 7.68 -2.56 6.51
CA LEU A 28 7.77 -3.99 6.83
C LEU A 28 9.06 -4.61 6.29
N THR A 29 9.45 -5.76 6.84
CA THR A 29 10.52 -6.57 6.26
C THR A 29 10.07 -7.20 4.94
N GLN A 30 11.02 -7.67 4.13
CA GLN A 30 10.70 -8.41 2.91
C GLN A 30 9.94 -9.71 3.22
N SER A 31 10.28 -10.42 4.29
CA SER A 31 9.60 -11.66 4.70
C SER A 31 8.15 -11.40 5.10
N GLN A 32 7.87 -10.36 5.89
CA GLN A 32 6.50 -9.98 6.26
C GLN A 32 5.66 -9.62 5.04
N ARG A 33 6.22 -8.87 4.08
CA ARG A 33 5.53 -8.59 2.81
C ARG A 33 5.26 -9.85 2.00
N GLN A 34 6.20 -10.80 1.97
CA GLN A 34 6.03 -12.05 1.24
C GLN A 34 4.93 -12.92 1.88
N GLN A 35 4.96 -13.06 3.21
CA GLN A 35 3.93 -13.76 3.97
C GLN A 35 2.54 -13.17 3.73
N ALA A 36 2.40 -11.84 3.78
CA ALA A 36 1.14 -11.16 3.49
C ALA A 36 0.62 -11.51 2.08
N LEU A 37 1.50 -11.55 1.09
CA LEU A 37 1.13 -11.87 -0.29
C LEU A 37 0.71 -13.30 -0.45
N ASP A 38 1.41 -14.23 0.19
CA ASP A 38 1.10 -15.65 0.10
C ASP A 38 -0.26 -15.94 0.75
N MET A 39 -0.58 -15.25 1.86
CA MET A 39 -1.92 -15.27 2.47
C MET A 39 -2.99 -14.71 1.53
N ILE A 40 -2.75 -13.55 0.89
CA ILE A 40 -3.73 -12.97 -0.04
C ILE A 40 -3.95 -13.89 -1.25
N ARG A 41 -2.89 -14.50 -1.77
CA ARG A 41 -2.95 -15.46 -2.90
C ARG A 41 -3.69 -16.74 -2.54
N SER A 42 -3.62 -17.18 -1.28
CA SER A 42 -4.39 -18.34 -0.80
C SER A 42 -5.85 -18.00 -0.47
N GLY A 43 -6.28 -16.75 -0.73
CA GLY A 43 -7.66 -16.30 -0.53
C GLY A 43 -7.93 -15.75 0.87
N ALA A 44 -6.90 -15.50 1.69
CA ALA A 44 -7.09 -14.87 2.99
C ALA A 44 -7.65 -13.45 2.84
N THR A 45 -8.52 -13.07 3.78
CA THR A 45 -9.10 -11.72 3.79
C THR A 45 -8.10 -10.69 4.29
N ILE A 46 -8.36 -9.41 4.00
CA ILE A 46 -7.59 -8.29 4.57
C ILE A 46 -7.56 -8.38 6.11
N GLY A 47 -8.68 -8.74 6.75
CA GLY A 47 -8.76 -8.91 8.20
C GLY A 47 -7.79 -9.97 8.73
N SER A 48 -7.78 -11.15 8.10
CA SER A 48 -6.89 -12.25 8.47
C SER A 48 -5.41 -11.88 8.34
N VAL A 49 -5.04 -11.11 7.31
CA VAL A 49 -3.66 -10.64 7.13
C VAL A 49 -3.27 -9.60 8.19
N ARG A 50 -4.19 -8.71 8.56
CA ARG A 50 -3.96 -7.73 9.63
C ARG A 50 -3.69 -8.41 10.96
N GLU A 51 -4.50 -9.41 11.30
CA GLU A 51 -4.36 -10.18 12.54
C GLU A 51 -3.05 -10.97 12.55
N ALA A 52 -2.74 -11.69 11.48
CA ALA A 52 -1.54 -12.53 11.42
C ALA A 52 -0.21 -11.76 11.44
N LEU A 53 -0.21 -10.52 10.95
CA LEU A 53 0.99 -9.67 10.88
C LEU A 53 0.99 -8.52 11.88
N GLU A 54 -0.08 -8.39 12.68
CA GLU A 54 -0.29 -7.31 13.65
C GLU A 54 -0.16 -5.91 13.01
N VAL A 55 -0.74 -5.72 11.82
CA VAL A 55 -0.67 -4.47 11.05
C VAL A 55 -2.02 -3.80 10.86
N ASP A 56 -1.99 -2.49 10.57
CA ASP A 56 -3.18 -1.75 10.19
C ASP A 56 -3.66 -2.08 8.76
N GLN A 57 -4.92 -1.74 8.47
CA GLN A 57 -5.53 -1.99 7.17
C GLN A 57 -4.81 -1.27 6.02
N ASP A 58 -4.36 -0.03 6.23
CA ASP A 58 -3.63 0.76 5.24
C ASP A 58 -2.34 0.06 4.80
N THR A 59 -1.68 -0.63 5.72
CA THR A 59 -0.45 -1.37 5.47
C THR A 59 -0.74 -2.55 4.54
N VAL A 60 -1.81 -3.30 4.78
CA VAL A 60 -2.23 -4.41 3.91
C VAL A 60 -2.61 -3.90 2.51
N LEU A 61 -3.38 -2.81 2.42
CA LEU A 61 -3.69 -2.16 1.14
C LEU A 61 -2.42 -1.68 0.42
N GLY A 62 -1.44 -1.19 1.17
CA GLY A 62 -0.13 -0.80 0.65
C GLY A 62 0.65 -1.98 0.08
N ILE A 63 0.60 -3.15 0.70
CA ILE A 63 1.23 -4.39 0.20
C ILE A 63 0.58 -4.80 -1.11
N ILE A 64 -0.76 -4.82 -1.17
CA ILE A 64 -1.51 -5.12 -2.40
C ILE A 64 -1.06 -4.17 -3.52
N GLU A 65 -1.01 -2.86 -3.26
CA GLU A 65 -0.62 -1.90 -4.30
C GLU A 65 0.85 -1.91 -4.68
N LEU A 66 1.76 -2.35 -3.81
CA LEU A 66 3.15 -2.59 -4.19
C LEU A 66 3.27 -3.81 -5.11
N CYS A 67 2.46 -4.83 -4.87
CA CYS A 67 2.58 -6.11 -5.55
C CYS A 67 1.78 -6.18 -6.85
N THR A 68 0.62 -5.54 -6.95
CA THR A 68 -0.08 -5.32 -8.24
C THR A 68 0.85 -4.59 -9.21
N VAL A 69 1.55 -3.55 -8.73
CA VAL A 69 2.51 -2.81 -9.56
C VAL A 69 3.71 -3.69 -9.95
N LYS A 70 4.24 -4.50 -9.04
CA LYS A 70 5.36 -5.40 -9.36
C LYS A 70 4.95 -6.47 -10.37
N THR A 71 3.80 -7.11 -10.18
CA THR A 71 3.26 -8.12 -11.12
C THR A 71 3.03 -7.52 -12.49
N VAL A 72 2.39 -6.34 -12.57
CA VAL A 72 2.19 -5.64 -13.86
C VAL A 72 3.52 -5.29 -14.53
N ILE A 73 4.51 -4.76 -13.79
CA ILE A 73 5.83 -4.42 -14.35
C ILE A 73 6.58 -5.68 -14.81
N THR A 74 6.54 -6.77 -14.03
CA THR A 74 7.18 -8.03 -14.41
C THR A 74 6.55 -8.62 -15.66
N SER A 75 5.21 -8.70 -15.71
CA SER A 75 4.51 -9.17 -16.91
C SER A 75 4.77 -8.29 -18.13
N LEU A 76 4.84 -6.96 -17.98
CA LEU A 76 5.19 -6.06 -19.09
C LEU A 76 6.63 -6.25 -19.57
N LYS A 77 7.58 -6.59 -18.69
CA LYS A 77 8.97 -6.89 -19.08
C LYS A 77 9.12 -8.23 -19.78
N GLU A 78 8.31 -9.22 -19.42
CA GLU A 78 8.31 -10.54 -20.09
C GLU A 78 7.61 -10.51 -21.45
N VAL A 79 6.72 -9.55 -21.68
CA VAL A 79 5.99 -9.36 -22.94
C VAL A 79 6.67 -8.34 -23.87
N ALA A 80 7.65 -7.57 -23.38
CA ALA A 80 8.45 -6.68 -24.21
C ALA A 80 9.60 -7.47 -24.89
N PRO A 81 9.62 -7.59 -26.23
CA PRO A 81 10.69 -8.27 -26.97
C PRO A 81 12.02 -7.51 -26.92
#